data_AF-A0A7J7NVJ6-F1
#
_entry.id   AF-A0A7J7NVJ6-F1
#
_cell.length_a   1.000
_cell.length_b   1.000
_cell.length_c   1.000
_cell.angle_alpha   90.00
_cell.angle_beta   90.00
_cell.angle_gamma   90.00
#
_symmetry.space_group_name_H-M   'P 1'
#
loop_
_entity.id
_entity.type
_entity.pdbx_description
1 polymer ?
#
loop_
_entity_poly.entity_id
_entity_poly.type
_entity_poly.pdbx_seq_one_letter_code
_entity_poly.pdbx_strand_id
1 'polypeptide(L)'
;MWVNATQKWLLLFSRPNDPCDANSICGSFGTCNKKILPICRCLHGFEPSSPMDWNLSEWYGGCVRKTSLQCGHKDGFLKMPDMYMPTQNLNAGSAKECESACIRNCSCSAYSYSGGCSIWSGGLRNLKQLSVGDSNGTIIYIRLATSDLSTFKGKNKKILTMVIVVASMCRLALLGIILLLIWSKQLVGPSSAVQDSFSTL
;
A
#
# COMPACT_ATOMS: atom_id res chain seq x y z
N MET A 1 29.86 -4.23 -22.28
CA MET A 1 31.21 -3.81 -22.70
C MET A 1 32.22 -4.83 -22.22
N TRP A 2 33.14 -5.23 -23.08
CA TRP A 2 34.22 -6.12 -22.68
C TRP A 2 35.28 -5.34 -21.88
N VAL A 3 35.66 -5.85 -20.71
CA VAL A 3 36.72 -5.25 -19.88
C VAL A 3 37.95 -6.13 -19.94
N ASN A 4 38.99 -5.66 -20.64
CA ASN A 4 40.23 -6.42 -20.83
C ASN A 4 40.97 -6.71 -19.51
N ALA A 5 40.94 -5.79 -18.54
CA ALA A 5 41.63 -5.98 -17.27
C ALA A 5 41.08 -7.16 -16.44
N THR A 6 39.77 -7.43 -16.54
CA THR A 6 39.10 -8.49 -15.77
C THR A 6 38.66 -9.66 -16.63
N GLN A 7 38.89 -9.60 -17.95
CA GLN A 7 38.44 -10.59 -18.95
C GLN A 7 36.95 -10.94 -18.76
N LYS A 8 36.13 -9.94 -18.49
CA LYS A 8 34.71 -10.10 -18.19
C LYS A 8 33.85 -9.14 -18.99
N TRP A 9 32.64 -9.59 -19.29
CA TRP A 9 31.57 -8.74 -19.80
C TRP A 9 30.99 -7.90 -18.66
N LEU A 10 31.13 -6.58 -18.79
CA LEU A 10 30.44 -5.62 -17.93
C LEU A 10 29.08 -5.30 -18.54
N LEU A 11 28.02 -5.59 -17.79
CA LEU A 11 26.66 -5.16 -18.12
C LEU A 11 26.59 -3.65 -17.85
N LEU A 12 26.64 -2.85 -18.92
CA LEU A 12 26.51 -1.39 -18.82
C LEU A 12 25.04 -0.96 -18.75
N PHE A 13 24.15 -1.77 -19.33
CA PHE A 13 22.75 -1.46 -19.47
C PHE A 13 21.92 -2.72 -19.67
N SER A 14 20.76 -2.79 -19.02
CA SER A 14 19.72 -3.77 -19.28
C SER A 14 18.39 -3.06 -19.54
N ARG A 15 17.52 -3.62 -20.37
CA ARG A 15 16.14 -3.15 -20.50
C ARG A 15 15.18 -4.32 -20.39
N PRO A 16 14.16 -4.25 -19.52
CA PRO A 16 13.92 -3.16 -18.57
C PRO A 16 14.87 -3.20 -17.36
N ASN A 17 15.28 -2.03 -16.85
CA ASN A 17 16.04 -1.94 -15.58
C ASN A 17 15.14 -2.12 -14.35
N ASP A 18 13.84 -1.85 -14.51
CA ASP A 18 12.82 -2.07 -13.48
C ASP A 18 11.96 -3.26 -13.90
N PRO A 19 11.83 -4.31 -13.08
CA PRO A 19 10.95 -5.45 -13.42
C PRO A 19 9.50 -5.01 -13.68
N CYS A 20 9.06 -3.89 -13.10
CA CYS A 20 7.74 -3.33 -13.34
C CYS A 20 7.60 -2.61 -14.70
N ASP A 21 8.70 -2.35 -15.42
CA ASP A 21 8.64 -1.80 -16.78
C ASP A 21 8.35 -2.87 -17.84
N ALA A 22 8.44 -4.15 -17.48
CA ALA A 22 7.99 -5.24 -18.35
C ALA A 22 6.47 -5.13 -18.57
N ASN A 23 6.07 -5.15 -19.85
CA ASN A 23 4.67 -4.99 -20.23
C ASN A 23 3.80 -6.12 -19.65
N SER A 24 2.74 -5.74 -18.95
CA SER A 24 1.70 -6.60 -18.38
C SER A 24 2.24 -7.71 -17.47
N ILE A 25 3.37 -7.48 -16.78
CA ILE A 25 4.00 -8.47 -15.90
C ILE A 25 3.08 -8.99 -14.79
N CYS A 26 2.21 -8.13 -14.24
CA CYS A 26 1.22 -8.52 -13.22
C CYS A 26 -0.17 -8.82 -13.79
N GLY A 27 -0.30 -8.93 -15.11
CA GLY A 27 -1.58 -9.16 -15.79
C GLY A 27 -2.62 -8.05 -15.57
N SER A 28 -3.89 -8.40 -15.74
CA SER A 28 -5.01 -7.46 -15.54
C SER A 28 -5.36 -7.33 -14.06
N PHE A 29 -5.68 -6.13 -13.57
CA PHE A 29 -6.01 -5.83 -12.18
C PHE A 29 -4.95 -6.24 -11.13
N GLY A 30 -3.74 -6.56 -11.58
CA GLY A 30 -2.55 -6.73 -10.74
C GLY A 30 -1.70 -5.46 -10.77
N THR A 31 -1.17 -5.07 -9.61
CA THR A 31 -0.25 -3.95 -9.45
C THR A 31 1.17 -4.44 -9.26
N CYS A 32 2.11 -3.78 -9.95
CA CYS A 32 3.53 -4.02 -9.77
C CYS A 32 4.11 -3.03 -8.76
N ASN A 33 4.93 -3.53 -7.84
CA ASN A 33 5.72 -2.73 -6.93
C ASN A 33 7.07 -3.41 -6.67
N LYS A 34 8.14 -2.84 -7.24
CA LYS A 34 9.51 -3.37 -7.12
C LYS A 34 10.07 -3.40 -5.70
N LYS A 35 9.46 -2.69 -4.74
CA LYS A 35 9.94 -2.58 -3.35
C LYS A 35 9.43 -3.70 -2.45
N ILE A 36 8.54 -4.57 -2.96
CA ILE A 36 7.92 -5.63 -2.18
C ILE A 36 8.09 -6.98 -2.87
N LEU A 37 8.06 -8.06 -2.08
CA LEU A 37 7.99 -9.43 -2.57
C LEU A 37 6.67 -10.07 -2.10
N PRO A 38 5.93 -10.77 -2.97
CA PRO A 38 6.08 -10.78 -4.43
C PRO A 38 5.84 -9.38 -5.03
N ILE A 39 6.47 -9.09 -6.18
CA ILE A 39 6.39 -7.76 -6.82
C ILE A 39 4.99 -7.48 -7.37
N CYS A 40 4.21 -8.51 -7.67
CA CYS A 40 2.85 -8.40 -8.15
C CYS A 40 1.83 -8.72 -7.05
N ARG A 41 0.80 -7.87 -6.93
CA ARG A 41 -0.34 -8.10 -6.02
C ARG A 41 -1.65 -7.77 -6.72
N CYS A 42 -2.70 -8.51 -6.39
CA CYS A 42 -4.04 -8.13 -6.83
C CYS A 42 -4.52 -6.89 -6.09
N LEU A 43 -5.27 -6.05 -6.81
CA LEU A 43 -6.01 -4.94 -6.22
C LEU A 43 -6.99 -5.44 -5.14
N HIS A 44 -7.31 -4.59 -4.17
CA HIS A 44 -8.37 -4.93 -3.21
C HIS A 44 -9.70 -5.13 -3.95
N GLY A 45 -10.46 -6.17 -3.57
CA GLY A 45 -11.65 -6.61 -4.31
C GLY A 45 -11.36 -7.57 -5.47
N PHE A 46 -10.09 -7.92 -5.69
CA PHE A 46 -9.65 -8.87 -6.71
C PHE A 46 -8.84 -10.02 -6.09
N GLU A 47 -8.73 -11.13 -6.82
CA GLU A 47 -7.95 -12.31 -6.49
C GLU A 47 -7.26 -12.90 -7.72
N PRO A 48 -6.19 -13.70 -7.55
CA PRO A 48 -5.49 -14.31 -8.68
C PRO A 48 -6.44 -15.11 -9.57
N SER A 49 -6.33 -14.95 -10.88
CA SER A 49 -7.11 -15.77 -11.82
C SER A 49 -6.75 -17.25 -11.73
N SER A 50 -5.47 -17.56 -11.45
CA SER A 50 -4.97 -18.89 -11.14
C SER A 50 -4.11 -18.80 -9.87
N PRO A 51 -4.59 -19.32 -8.72
CA PRO A 51 -3.79 -19.38 -7.50
C PRO A 51 -2.51 -20.19 -7.66
N MET A 52 -2.52 -21.22 -8.52
CA MET A 52 -1.38 -22.09 -8.79
C MET A 52 -0.25 -21.30 -9.47
N ASP A 53 -0.56 -20.63 -10.59
CA ASP A 53 0.39 -19.79 -11.33
C ASP A 53 0.94 -18.67 -10.43
N TRP A 54 0.07 -18.05 -9.63
CA TRP A 54 0.46 -16.99 -8.70
C TRP A 54 1.48 -17.45 -7.66
N ASN A 55 1.34 -18.70 -7.18
CA ASN A 55 2.28 -19.30 -6.23
C ASN A 55 3.63 -19.67 -6.88
N LEU A 56 3.63 -19.91 -8.19
CA LEU A 56 4.82 -20.13 -9.01
C LEU A 56 5.45 -18.82 -9.51
N SER A 57 4.95 -17.66 -9.07
CA SER A 57 5.37 -16.34 -9.55
C SER A 57 5.08 -16.07 -11.03
N GLU A 58 4.09 -16.78 -11.59
CA GLU A 58 3.56 -16.56 -12.94
C GLU A 58 2.31 -15.67 -12.86
N TRP A 59 2.52 -14.35 -12.91
CA TRP A 59 1.44 -13.37 -12.69
C TRP A 59 0.74 -12.91 -13.96
N TYR A 60 1.11 -13.42 -15.13
CA TYR A 60 0.61 -12.97 -16.43
C TYR A 60 -0.92 -13.12 -16.59
N GLY A 61 -1.51 -14.14 -15.95
CA GLY A 61 -2.96 -14.35 -15.91
C GLY A 61 -3.72 -13.23 -15.19
N GLY A 62 -3.03 -12.45 -14.35
CA GLY A 62 -3.60 -11.35 -13.59
C GLY A 62 -4.63 -11.79 -12.56
N CYS A 63 -5.52 -10.85 -12.25
CA CYS A 63 -6.50 -10.97 -11.19
C CYS A 63 -7.92 -10.80 -11.74
N VAL A 64 -8.87 -11.46 -11.09
CA VAL A 64 -10.30 -11.38 -11.35
C VAL A 64 -11.03 -10.77 -10.16
N ARG A 65 -12.22 -10.24 -10.39
CA ARG A 65 -13.04 -9.64 -9.32
C ARG A 65 -13.54 -10.74 -8.38
N LYS A 66 -13.49 -10.48 -7.08
CA LYS A 66 -14.11 -11.34 -6.05
C LYS A 66 -15.63 -11.26 -6.11
N THR A 67 -16.15 -10.04 -6.26
CA THR A 67 -17.57 -9.79 -6.36
C THR A 67 -17.90 -9.18 -7.73
N SER A 68 -18.88 -9.74 -8.42
CA SER A 68 -19.38 -9.19 -9.67
C SER A 68 -19.97 -7.80 -9.46
N LEU A 69 -19.70 -6.90 -10.41
CA LEU A 69 -20.33 -5.58 -10.44
C LEU A 69 -21.82 -5.71 -10.75
N GLN A 70 -22.63 -4.83 -10.17
CA GLN A 70 -24.07 -4.76 -10.44
C GLN A 70 -24.40 -3.71 -11.51
N CYS A 71 -23.39 -2.94 -11.94
CA CYS A 71 -23.52 -1.77 -12.79
C CYS A 71 -24.39 -0.65 -12.18
N GLY A 72 -24.09 0.59 -12.54
CA GLY A 72 -24.77 1.78 -12.01
C GLY A 72 -24.49 2.05 -10.53
N HIS A 73 -25.48 2.63 -9.85
CA HIS A 73 -25.34 3.22 -8.51
C HIS A 73 -25.10 2.21 -7.36
N LYS A 74 -25.11 0.90 -7.66
CA LYS A 74 -24.81 -0.16 -6.69
C LYS A 74 -23.34 -0.56 -6.67
N ASP A 75 -22.52 0.07 -7.51
CA ASP A 75 -21.07 0.00 -7.42
C ASP A 75 -20.55 1.29 -6.77
N GLY A 76 -19.27 1.29 -6.41
CA GLY A 76 -18.59 2.51 -5.98
C GLY A 76 -17.13 2.48 -6.38
N PHE A 77 -16.37 3.43 -5.84
CA PHE A 77 -14.97 3.62 -6.20
C PHE A 77 -14.05 3.56 -4.99
N LEU A 78 -12.94 2.83 -5.14
CA LEU A 78 -11.83 2.82 -4.22
C LEU A 78 -10.76 3.80 -4.72
N LYS A 79 -10.47 4.83 -3.92
CA LYS A 79 -9.38 5.76 -4.17
C LYS A 79 -8.03 5.09 -3.94
N MET A 80 -7.15 5.13 -4.93
CA MET A 80 -5.78 4.63 -4.83
C MET A 80 -4.78 5.73 -5.24
N PRO A 81 -3.97 6.25 -4.30
CA PRO A 81 -2.94 7.24 -4.60
C PRO A 81 -1.66 6.59 -5.15
N ASP A 82 -0.76 7.44 -5.64
CA ASP A 82 0.60 7.08 -6.07
C ASP A 82 0.64 5.97 -7.12
N MET A 83 -0.34 5.96 -8.03
CA MET A 83 -0.43 4.98 -9.11
C MET A 83 0.15 5.54 -10.40
N TYR A 84 0.91 4.73 -11.13
CA TYR A 84 1.26 5.02 -12.52
C TYR A 84 0.26 4.30 -13.44
N MET A 85 -0.36 5.05 -14.34
CA MET A 85 -1.13 4.52 -15.46
C MET A 85 -1.09 5.51 -16.62
N PRO A 86 -0.91 5.04 -17.88
CA PRO A 86 -0.92 5.92 -19.04
C PRO A 86 -2.24 6.69 -19.13
N THR A 87 -2.16 8.02 -19.21
CA THR A 87 -3.32 8.89 -19.29
C THR A 87 -4.01 8.76 -20.65
N GLN A 88 -5.34 8.73 -20.63
CA GLN A 88 -6.19 8.89 -21.81
C GLN A 88 -6.99 10.15 -21.57
N ASN A 89 -6.39 11.30 -21.88
CA ASN A 89 -7.03 12.60 -21.64
C ASN A 89 -8.27 12.70 -22.53
N LEU A 90 -9.44 12.49 -21.94
CA LEU A 90 -10.71 12.86 -22.52
C LEU A 90 -11.01 14.28 -22.03
N ASN A 91 -11.30 15.18 -22.96
CA ASN A 91 -11.88 16.49 -22.61
C ASN A 91 -13.22 16.22 -21.92
N ALA A 92 -13.26 16.30 -20.60
CA ALA A 92 -14.50 16.22 -19.85
C ALA A 92 -14.39 17.04 -18.56
N GLY A 93 -15.52 17.63 -18.18
CA GLY A 93 -15.67 18.72 -17.21
C GLY A 93 -15.23 18.41 -15.78
N SER A 94 -16.13 18.37 -14.82
CA SER A 94 -15.75 18.25 -13.40
C SER A 94 -15.36 16.83 -12.98
N ALA A 95 -14.65 16.67 -11.85
CA ALA A 95 -14.34 15.36 -11.27
C ALA A 95 -15.61 14.49 -11.06
N LYS A 96 -16.72 15.13 -10.68
CA LYS A 96 -18.03 14.49 -10.46
C LYS A 96 -18.66 13.99 -11.76
N GLU A 97 -18.49 14.73 -12.85
CA GLU A 97 -18.92 14.28 -14.17
C GLU A 97 -18.09 13.07 -14.65
N CYS A 98 -16.78 13.07 -14.40
CA CYS A 98 -15.91 11.95 -14.73
C CYS A 98 -16.32 10.66 -14.00
N GLU A 99 -16.58 10.77 -12.69
CA GLU A 99 -17.13 9.67 -11.88
C GLU A 99 -18.49 9.20 -12.43
N SER A 100 -19.39 10.15 -12.73
CA SER A 100 -20.73 9.87 -13.25
C SER A 100 -20.70 9.23 -14.64
N ALA A 101 -19.73 9.58 -15.48
CA ALA A 101 -19.53 8.97 -16.79
C ALA A 101 -19.06 7.52 -16.64
N CYS A 102 -18.11 7.26 -15.73
CA CYS A 102 -17.65 5.90 -15.46
C CYS A 102 -18.75 5.02 -14.85
N ILE A 103 -19.47 5.50 -13.83
CA ILE A 103 -20.48 4.67 -13.14
C ILE A 103 -21.63 4.24 -14.07
N ARG A 104 -22.00 5.10 -15.04
CA ARG A 104 -23.04 4.82 -16.05
C ARG A 104 -22.58 3.86 -17.15
N ASN A 105 -21.28 3.77 -17.41
CA ASN A 105 -20.73 2.82 -18.37
C ASN A 105 -20.39 1.50 -17.66
N CYS A 106 -21.17 0.43 -17.90
CA CYS A 106 -20.96 -0.88 -17.24
C CYS A 106 -19.59 -1.52 -17.54
N SER A 107 -18.94 -1.13 -18.65
CA SER A 107 -17.61 -1.61 -19.00
C SER A 107 -16.50 -0.83 -18.31
N CYS A 108 -16.81 0.32 -17.68
CA CYS A 108 -15.83 1.11 -16.96
C CYS A 108 -15.32 0.36 -15.73
N SER A 109 -13.99 0.28 -15.61
CA SER A 109 -13.28 -0.33 -14.49
C SER A 109 -12.61 0.69 -13.57
N ALA A 110 -12.24 1.86 -14.08
CA ALA A 110 -11.62 2.91 -13.30
C ALA A 110 -11.73 4.29 -13.97
N TYR A 111 -11.55 5.34 -13.17
CA TYR A 111 -11.34 6.69 -13.68
C TYR A 111 -10.25 7.43 -12.88
N SER A 112 -9.76 8.54 -13.42
CA SER A 112 -8.93 9.52 -12.71
C SER A 112 -9.33 10.92 -13.10
N TYR A 113 -9.00 11.89 -12.24
CA TYR A 113 -9.21 13.30 -12.51
C TYR A 113 -8.01 14.13 -12.06
N SER A 114 -7.35 14.77 -13.03
CA SER A 114 -6.19 15.64 -12.80
C SER A 114 -6.15 16.76 -13.83
N GLY A 115 -7.05 17.74 -13.69
CA GLY A 115 -7.25 18.79 -14.70
C GLY A 115 -7.91 18.30 -16.00
N GLY A 116 -8.25 17.02 -16.05
CA GLY A 116 -8.95 16.33 -17.14
C GLY A 116 -9.38 14.95 -16.68
N CYS A 117 -10.29 14.32 -17.42
CA CYS A 117 -10.86 13.03 -17.10
C CYS A 117 -10.16 11.91 -17.88
N SER A 118 -9.80 10.83 -17.22
CA SER A 118 -9.41 9.57 -17.87
C SER A 118 -10.34 8.47 -17.38
N ILE A 119 -10.87 7.68 -18.32
CA ILE A 119 -11.77 6.57 -18.04
C ILE A 119 -11.20 5.31 -18.70
N TRP A 120 -11.05 4.25 -17.93
CA TRP A 120 -10.57 2.97 -18.43
C TRP A 120 -11.69 1.93 -18.37
N SER A 121 -11.82 1.17 -19.46
CA SER A 121 -12.79 0.07 -19.57
C SER A 121 -12.08 -1.28 -19.65
N GLY A 122 -12.75 -2.35 -19.21
CA GLY A 122 -12.22 -3.70 -19.26
C GLY A 122 -11.08 -3.95 -18.26
N GLY A 123 -10.17 -4.87 -18.60
CA GLY A 123 -9.05 -5.28 -17.74
C GLY A 123 -7.96 -4.21 -17.64
N LEU A 124 -7.71 -3.68 -16.45
CA LEU A 124 -6.67 -2.66 -16.22
C LEU A 124 -5.29 -3.34 -16.22
N ARG A 125 -4.40 -2.99 -17.16
CA ARG A 125 -3.05 -3.55 -17.26
C ARG A 125 -2.00 -2.47 -17.00
N ASN A 126 -0.76 -2.89 -16.75
CA ASN A 126 0.39 -2.01 -16.54
C ASN A 126 0.24 -1.07 -15.33
N LEU A 127 -0.51 -1.48 -14.31
CA LEU A 127 -0.63 -0.73 -13.07
C LEU A 127 0.66 -0.86 -12.26
N LYS A 128 1.23 0.28 -11.86
CA LYS A 128 2.38 0.30 -10.94
C LYS A 128 2.04 1.13 -9.71
N GLN A 129 2.37 0.61 -8.54
CA GLN A 129 2.35 1.38 -7.31
C GLN A 129 3.72 2.06 -7.18
N LEU A 130 3.71 3.39 -7.21
CA LEU A 130 4.90 4.21 -7.03
C LEU A 130 5.15 4.47 -5.54
N SER A 131 6.29 5.10 -5.27
CA SER A 131 6.59 5.59 -3.94
C SER A 131 5.65 6.74 -3.59
N VAL A 132 5.37 6.90 -2.29
CA VAL A 132 4.58 8.03 -1.80
C VAL A 132 5.22 9.34 -2.25
N GLY A 133 4.45 10.20 -2.92
CA GLY A 133 4.92 11.51 -3.38
C GLY A 133 5.80 11.47 -4.63
N ASP A 134 5.86 10.35 -5.34
CA ASP A 134 6.47 10.29 -6.68
C ASP A 134 5.72 11.24 -7.62
N SER A 135 6.44 12.11 -8.34
CA SER A 135 5.84 13.10 -9.23
C SER A 135 5.08 12.49 -10.41
N ASN A 136 5.38 11.24 -10.75
CA ASN A 136 4.67 10.50 -11.79
C ASN A 136 3.43 9.77 -11.27
N GLY A 137 3.17 9.86 -9.95
CA GLY A 137 2.03 9.24 -9.30
C GLY A 137 0.75 10.03 -9.53
N THR A 138 -0.34 9.34 -9.82
CA THR A 138 -1.68 9.91 -9.89
C THR A 138 -2.65 9.15 -8.99
N ILE A 139 -3.82 9.74 -8.78
CA ILE A 139 -4.92 9.10 -8.06
C ILE A 139 -5.81 8.39 -9.07
N ILE A 140 -5.98 7.09 -8.91
CA ILE A 140 -6.91 6.28 -9.70
C ILE A 140 -8.04 5.81 -8.80
N TYR A 141 -9.27 5.86 -9.31
CA TYR A 141 -10.48 5.42 -8.65
C TYR A 141 -10.93 4.10 -9.28
N ILE A 142 -10.72 2.99 -8.58
CA ILE A 142 -11.06 1.64 -9.07
C ILE A 142 -12.51 1.33 -8.74
N ARG A 143 -13.30 0.96 -9.74
CA ARG A 143 -14.69 0.55 -9.56
C ARG A 143 -14.76 -0.80 -8.87
N LEU A 144 -15.53 -0.90 -7.78
CA LEU A 144 -15.76 -2.11 -7.00
C LEU A 144 -17.22 -2.25 -6.62
N ALA A 145 -17.63 -3.49 -6.30
CA ALA A 145 -18.92 -3.72 -5.65
C ALA A 145 -18.94 -3.05 -4.27
N THR A 146 -20.10 -2.57 -3.82
CA THR A 146 -20.24 -1.93 -2.51
C THR A 146 -19.83 -2.85 -1.36
N SER A 147 -20.05 -4.17 -1.47
CA SER A 147 -19.61 -5.16 -0.50
C SER A 147 -18.09 -5.10 -0.28
N ASP A 148 -17.30 -5.12 -1.36
CA ASP A 148 -15.83 -5.09 -1.28
C ASP A 148 -15.30 -3.78 -0.69
N LEU A 149 -15.97 -2.66 -0.97
CA LEU A 149 -15.66 -1.35 -0.37
C LEU A 149 -15.95 -1.33 1.13
N SER A 150 -17.07 -1.92 1.56
CA SER A 150 -17.43 -2.02 2.97
C SER A 150 -16.42 -2.88 3.73
N THR A 151 -15.98 -4.00 3.14
CA THR A 151 -14.94 -4.87 3.70
C THR A 151 -13.61 -4.13 3.84
N PHE A 152 -13.22 -3.31 2.86
CA PHE A 152 -12.01 -2.49 2.95
C PHE A 152 -12.06 -1.52 4.13
N LYS A 153 -13.15 -0.75 4.24
CA LYS A 153 -13.35 0.22 5.33
C LYS A 153 -13.37 -0.47 6.69
N GLY A 154 -14.06 -1.61 6.80
CA GLY A 154 -14.14 -2.41 8.02
C GLY A 154 -12.78 -2.92 8.49
N LYS A 155 -11.95 -3.45 7.57
CA LYS A 155 -10.57 -3.89 7.88
C LYS A 155 -9.71 -2.74 8.41
N ASN A 156 -9.74 -1.58 7.75
CA ASN A 156 -8.95 -0.42 8.17
C ASN A 156 -9.38 0.11 9.54
N LYS A 157 -10.70 0.13 9.83
CA LYS A 157 -11.22 0.51 11.15
C LYS A 157 -10.70 -0.44 12.24
N LYS A 158 -10.73 -1.76 12.01
CA LYS A 158 -10.23 -2.76 12.97
C LYS A 158 -8.72 -2.59 13.23
N ILE A 159 -7.92 -2.38 12.20
CA ILE A 159 -6.47 -2.15 12.33
C ILE A 159 -6.20 -0.88 13.15
N LEU A 160 -6.89 0.22 12.84
CA LEU A 160 -6.75 1.47 13.57
C LEU A 160 -7.09 1.31 15.06
N THR A 161 -8.19 0.62 15.37
CA THR A 161 -8.58 0.35 16.75
C THR A 161 -7.52 -0.50 17.47
N MET A 162 -6.99 -1.55 16.83
CA MET A 162 -5.92 -2.38 17.42
C MET A 162 -4.65 -1.59 17.69
N VAL A 163 -4.20 -0.73 16.77
CA VAL A 163 -2.99 0.10 16.95
C VAL A 163 -3.16 1.05 18.13
N ILE A 164 -4.33 1.68 18.28
CA ILE A 164 -4.62 2.59 19.40
C ILE A 164 -4.58 1.83 20.73
N VAL A 165 -5.19 0.64 20.80
CA VAL A 165 -5.20 -0.20 22.01
C VAL A 165 -3.80 -0.69 22.38
N VAL A 166 -3.00 -1.15 21.41
CA VAL A 166 -1.63 -1.59 21.69
C VAL A 166 -0.77 -0.40 22.15
N ALA A 167 -0.89 0.75 21.50
CA ALA A 167 -0.15 1.94 21.90
C ALA A 167 -0.52 2.42 23.31
N SER A 168 -1.80 2.37 23.70
CA SER A 168 -2.22 2.74 25.06
C SER A 168 -1.70 1.75 26.10
N MET A 169 -1.77 0.44 25.83
CA MET A 169 -1.23 -0.60 26.71
C MET A 169 0.28 -0.48 26.90
N CYS A 170 1.05 -0.25 25.83
CA CYS A 170 2.49 -0.02 25.92
C CYS A 170 2.83 1.21 26.77
N ARG A 171 2.07 2.31 26.65
CA ARG A 171 2.28 3.51 27.48
C ARG A 171 2.05 3.24 28.96
N LEU A 172 0.97 2.54 29.32
CA LEU A 172 0.68 2.20 30.71
C LEU A 172 1.74 1.28 31.32
N ALA A 173 2.21 0.29 30.56
CA ALA A 173 3.30 -0.59 31.00
C ALA A 173 4.60 0.17 31.24
N LEU A 174 4.99 1.07 30.33
CA LEU A 174 6.18 1.92 30.49
C LEU A 174 6.08 2.82 31.73
N LEU A 175 4.92 3.45 31.96
CA LEU A 175 4.68 4.26 33.16
C LEU A 175 4.78 3.41 34.44
N GLY A 176 4.21 2.21 34.44
CA GLY A 176 4.31 1.28 35.56
C GLY A 176 5.76 0.89 35.88
N ILE A 177 6.56 0.59 34.85
CA ILE A 177 7.99 0.27 35.02
C ILE A 177 8.74 1.48 35.60
N ILE A 178 8.49 2.69 35.10
CA ILE A 178 9.12 3.91 35.62
C ILE A 178 8.77 4.12 37.09
N LEU A 179 7.51 3.94 37.48
CA LEU A 179 7.07 4.07 38.86
C LEU A 179 7.73 3.03 39.77
N LEU A 180 7.83 1.76 39.35
CA LEU A 180 8.53 0.72 40.08
C LEU A 180 10.03 1.03 40.25
N LEU A 181 10.67 1.56 39.21
CA LEU A 181 12.07 2.00 39.28
C LEU A 181 12.23 3.17 40.27
N ILE A 182 11.34 4.16 40.29
CA ILE A 182 11.38 5.26 41.27
C ILE A 182 11.18 4.72 42.69
N TRP A 183 10.21 3.83 42.90
CA TRP A 183 9.92 3.25 44.23
C TRP A 183 11.09 2.42 44.76
N SER A 184 11.71 1.60 43.92
CA SER A 184 12.90 0.84 44.32
C SER A 184 14.08 1.74 44.69
N LYS A 185 14.22 2.92 44.07
CA LYS A 185 15.23 3.93 44.43
C LYS A 185 14.93 4.66 45.74
N GLN A 186 13.66 4.76 46.16
CA GLN A 186 13.27 5.37 47.43
C GLN A 186 13.35 4.39 48.61
N LEU A 187 13.08 3.10 48.38
CA LEU A 187 13.29 2.04 49.39
C LEU A 187 14.78 1.81 49.68
N VAL A 188 15.63 2.00 48.68
CA VAL A 188 17.08 2.17 48.86
C VAL A 188 17.35 3.65 49.14
N GLY A 189 16.76 4.18 50.22
CA GLY A 189 17.05 5.53 50.69
C GLY A 189 18.55 5.72 50.97
N PRO A 190 19.08 6.94 50.84
CA PRO A 190 20.50 7.21 50.98
C PRO A 190 20.98 6.70 52.34
N SER A 191 21.98 5.83 52.35
CA SER A 191 22.69 5.43 53.56
C SER A 191 23.18 6.69 54.25
N SER A 192 22.45 7.16 55.26
CA SER A 192 22.88 8.25 56.12
C SER A 192 24.15 7.76 56.82
N ALA A 193 25.29 8.32 56.43
CA ALA A 193 26.50 8.22 57.23
C ALA A 193 26.20 8.93 58.56
N VAL A 194 25.99 8.13 59.62
CA VAL A 194 25.96 8.63 60.98
C VAL A 194 27.37 9.10 61.31
N GLN A 195 27.47 10.39 61.59
CA GLN A 195 28.59 11.04 62.24
C GLN A 195 28.69 10.46 63.67
N ASP A 196 29.74 9.69 63.96
CA ASP A 196 30.21 9.53 65.34
C ASP A 196 31.42 10.44 65.55
N SER A 197 31.21 11.50 66.32
CA SER A 197 32.26 12.36 66.86
C SER A 197 32.56 11.97 68.31
N PHE A 198 33.87 11.74 68.58
CA PHE A 198 34.60 11.93 69.85
C PHE A 198 34.43 10.93 71.03
N SER A 199 35.52 10.23 71.39
CA SER A 199 36.40 10.56 72.56
C SER A 199 37.37 9.43 72.96
N THR A 200 38.56 9.81 73.47
CA THR A 200 39.68 9.02 74.06
C THR A 200 40.54 8.24 73.06
N LEU A 201 41.83 8.53 72.84
CA LEU A 201 42.94 9.04 73.69
C LEU A 201 43.86 9.95 72.87
#